data_AF-A0A1I2Z2Q0-F1
#
_entry.id   AF-A0A1I2Z2Q0-F1
#
_cell.length_a   1.000
_cell.length_b   1.000
_cell.length_c   1.000
_cell.angle_alpha   90.00
_cell.angle_beta   90.00
_cell.angle_gamma   90.00
#
_symmetry.space_group_name_H-M   'P 1'
#
loop_
_entity.id
_entity.type
_entity.pdbx_description
1 polymer ?
#
loop_
_entity_poly.entity_id
_entity_poly.type
_entity_poly.pdbx_seq_one_letter_code
_entity_poly.pdbx_strand_id
1 'polypeptide(L)'
;MHPPTCDTYFALKGRLFSDDYETESFRANGFYAYDDFYEFGLRIGLLPKRTTKILGSFRQDHAAVHRLIDHSFLREDMKDAYRKCYLERLMMLNYSFAGRSEP
;
A
#
# COMPACT_ATOMS: atom_id res chain seq x y z
N MET A 1 -4.60 31.96 2.02
CA MET A 1 -3.75 30.88 2.55
C MET A 1 -4.58 29.61 2.51
N HIS A 2 -4.42 28.78 1.47
CA HIS A 2 -5.04 27.45 1.49
C HIS A 2 -4.23 26.60 2.48
N PRO A 3 -4.87 25.87 3.40
CA PRO A 3 -4.14 24.90 4.22
C PRO A 3 -3.48 23.88 3.29
N PRO A 4 -2.31 23.33 3.65
CA PRO A 4 -1.76 22.20 2.92
C PRO A 4 -2.82 21.10 3.00
N THR A 5 -3.43 20.79 1.86
CA THR A 5 -4.32 19.65 1.75
C THR A 5 -3.52 18.47 2.26
N CYS A 6 -3.99 17.85 3.34
CA CYS A 6 -3.58 16.50 3.68
C CYS A 6 -4.17 15.62 2.57
N ASP A 7 -3.61 15.71 1.37
CA ASP A 7 -4.00 14.84 0.28
C ASP A 7 -3.58 13.46 0.74
N THR A 8 -4.60 12.65 1.05
CA THR A 8 -4.58 11.24 1.45
C THR A 8 -3.39 10.50 0.84
N TYR A 9 -2.79 9.54 1.56
CA TYR A 9 -1.62 8.67 1.25
C TYR A 9 -0.94 8.68 -0.14
N PHE A 10 -1.67 8.88 -1.24
CA PHE A 10 -1.21 8.99 -2.62
C PHE A 10 -1.18 10.40 -3.23
N ALA A 11 -1.50 11.44 -2.46
CA ALA A 11 -1.64 12.82 -2.94
C ALA A 11 -2.60 12.95 -4.16
N LEU A 12 -3.75 12.26 -4.09
CA LEU A 12 -4.64 12.04 -5.24
C LEU A 12 -5.31 13.34 -5.72
N LYS A 13 -5.73 14.21 -4.80
CA LYS A 13 -6.63 15.31 -5.11
C LYS A 13 -5.95 16.40 -5.93
N GLY A 14 -6.64 16.86 -6.99
CA GLY A 14 -6.29 18.07 -7.73
C GLY A 14 -5.05 17.98 -8.61
N ARG A 15 -4.40 16.81 -8.73
CA ARG A 15 -3.28 16.59 -9.66
C ARG A 15 -3.37 15.25 -10.38
N LEU A 16 -2.92 14.18 -9.75
CA LEU A 16 -2.81 12.87 -10.41
C LEU A 16 -4.18 12.21 -10.64
N PHE A 17 -5.16 12.56 -9.82
CA PHE A 17 -6.56 12.16 -9.96
C PHE A 17 -7.40 13.43 -9.96
N SER A 18 -7.70 13.96 -11.16
CA SER A 18 -8.56 15.13 -11.33
C SER A 18 -10.02 14.87 -10.90
N ASP A 19 -10.40 13.59 -10.76
CA ASP A 19 -11.81 13.18 -10.69
C ASP A 19 -12.20 12.53 -9.34
N ASP A 20 -11.41 12.73 -8.28
CA ASP A 20 -11.64 12.07 -6.96
C ASP A 20 -11.85 10.54 -7.07
N TYR A 21 -11.17 9.91 -8.03
CA TYR A 21 -11.38 8.49 -8.33
C TYR A 21 -10.91 7.59 -7.18
N GLU A 22 -11.76 6.63 -6.82
CA GLU A 22 -11.48 5.55 -5.86
C GLU A 22 -11.78 4.20 -6.50
N THR A 23 -10.93 3.19 -6.24
CA THR A 23 -11.21 1.82 -6.68
C THR A 23 -12.37 1.22 -5.87
N GLU A 24 -12.95 0.14 -6.37
CA GLU A 24 -13.93 -0.65 -5.62
C GLU A 24 -13.34 -1.25 -4.34
N SER A 25 -12.07 -1.65 -4.38
CA SER A 25 -11.34 -2.13 -3.20
C SER A 25 -11.31 -1.09 -2.09
N PHE A 26 -10.92 0.15 -2.40
CA PHE A 26 -10.89 1.21 -1.39
C PHE A 26 -12.29 1.52 -0.85
N ARG A 27 -13.29 1.60 -1.73
CA ARG A 27 -14.70 1.84 -1.34
C ARG A 27 -15.26 0.74 -0.44
N ALA A 28 -14.89 -0.52 -0.67
CA ALA A 28 -15.35 -1.65 0.13
C ALA A 28 -14.62 -1.78 1.48
N ASN A 29 -13.31 -1.52 1.48
CA ASN A 29 -12.46 -1.86 2.62
C ASN A 29 -12.17 -0.68 3.57
N GLY A 30 -12.26 0.56 3.06
CA GLY A 30 -11.79 1.76 3.77
C GLY A 30 -10.27 1.86 3.89
N PHE A 31 -9.52 1.01 3.17
CA PHE A 31 -8.06 1.05 3.11
C PHE A 31 -7.54 0.69 1.72
N TYR A 32 -6.34 1.16 1.41
CA TYR A 32 -5.69 0.91 0.13
C TYR A 32 -5.12 -0.51 0.07
N ALA A 33 -5.52 -1.25 -0.96
CA ALA A 33 -5.18 -2.65 -1.18
C ALA A 33 -4.48 -2.83 -2.54
N TYR A 34 -4.27 -4.07 -2.99
CA TYR A 34 -3.56 -4.37 -4.24
C TYR A 34 -4.09 -3.58 -5.45
N ASP A 35 -5.41 -3.51 -5.58
CA ASP A 35 -6.08 -2.89 -6.73
C ASP A 35 -5.78 -1.39 -6.82
N ASP A 36 -5.66 -0.71 -5.68
CA ASP A 36 -5.36 0.71 -5.59
C ASP A 36 -3.95 1.02 -6.08
N PHE A 37 -2.96 0.23 -5.62
CA PHE A 37 -1.59 0.39 -6.07
C PHE A 37 -1.41 -0.02 -7.53
N TYR A 38 -2.17 -1.01 -8.00
CA TYR A 38 -2.16 -1.42 -9.40
C TYR A 38 -2.70 -0.28 -10.30
N GLU A 39 -3.87 0.26 -9.96
CA GLU A 39 -4.50 1.36 -10.67
C GLU A 39 -3.63 2.63 -10.64
N PHE A 40 -3.03 2.93 -9.48
CA PHE A 40 -2.06 4.02 -9.34
C PHE A 40 -0.89 3.85 -10.31
N GLY A 41 -0.31 2.65 -10.38
CA GLY A 41 0.79 2.34 -11.30
C GLY A 41 0.43 2.60 -12.76
N LEU A 42 -0.76 2.17 -13.19
CA LEU A 42 -1.24 2.42 -14.56
C LEU A 42 -1.42 3.92 -14.84
N ARG A 43 -1.98 4.68 -13.89
CA ARG A 43 -2.26 6.11 -14.05
C ARG A 43 -1.02 6.98 -14.10
N ILE A 44 0.05 6.59 -13.40
CA ILE A 44 1.35 7.26 -13.53
C ILE A 44 2.12 6.82 -14.80
N GLY A 45 1.53 5.99 -15.66
CA GLY A 45 2.09 5.57 -16.94
C GLY A 45 3.00 4.34 -16.89
N LEU A 46 2.97 3.54 -15.81
CA LEU A 46 3.68 2.25 -15.80
C LEU A 46 2.94 1.21 -16.64
N LEU A 47 3.70 0.40 -17.37
CA LEU A 47 3.15 -0.77 -18.05
C LEU A 47 2.59 -1.77 -17.03
N PRO A 48 1.46 -2.46 -17.32
CA PRO A 48 0.86 -3.44 -16.42
C PRO A 48 1.86 -4.47 -15.88
N LYS A 49 2.70 -5.03 -16.77
CA LYS A 49 3.75 -6.01 -16.41
C LYS A 49 4.80 -5.45 -15.45
N ARG A 50 5.12 -4.15 -15.57
CA ARG A 50 6.06 -3.49 -14.66
C ARG A 50 5.39 -3.23 -13.32
N THR A 51 4.14 -2.80 -13.31
CA THR A 51 3.33 -2.61 -12.10
C THR A 51 3.23 -3.91 -11.30
N THR A 52 2.79 -5.01 -11.92
CA THR A 52 2.67 -6.30 -11.24
C THR A 52 4.01 -6.80 -10.71
N LYS A 53 5.11 -6.62 -11.47
CA LYS A 53 6.46 -6.99 -11.02
C LYS A 53 6.91 -6.21 -9.78
N ILE A 54 6.67 -4.89 -9.76
CA ILE A 54 7.01 -4.05 -8.61
C ILE A 54 6.16 -4.49 -7.41
N LEU A 55 4.84 -4.61 -7.55
CA LEU A 55 3.96 -5.02 -6.45
C LEU A 55 4.33 -6.40 -5.93
N GLY A 56 4.63 -7.37 -6.81
CA GLY A 56 5.05 -8.71 -6.42
C GLY A 56 6.26 -8.74 -5.48
N SER A 57 7.17 -7.77 -5.59
CA SER A 57 8.34 -7.66 -4.70
C SER A 57 7.98 -7.22 -3.27
N PHE A 58 6.90 -6.44 -3.11
CA PHE A 58 6.42 -5.94 -1.80
C PHE A 58 5.38 -6.84 -1.15
N ARG A 59 4.82 -7.79 -1.90
CA ARG A 59 3.76 -8.71 -1.44
C ARG A 59 4.25 -9.90 -0.62
N GLN A 60 5.56 -10.03 -0.43
CA GLN A 60 6.17 -11.12 0.32
C GLN A 60 6.49 -10.69 1.75
N ASP A 61 6.37 -11.64 2.69
CA ASP A 61 6.92 -11.46 4.03
C ASP A 61 8.44 -11.62 3.97
N HIS A 62 9.16 -10.57 4.35
CA HIS A 62 10.61 -10.51 4.24
C HIS A 62 11.25 -10.74 5.60
N ALA A 63 11.94 -11.88 5.78
CA ALA A 63 12.68 -12.20 7.00
C ALA A 63 13.70 -11.11 7.40
N ALA A 64 14.20 -10.31 6.43
CA ALA A 64 15.05 -9.17 6.70
C ALA A 64 14.35 -8.06 7.51
N VAL A 65 13.06 -7.83 7.29
CA VAL A 65 12.26 -6.85 8.05
C VAL A 65 12.17 -7.26 9.51
N HIS A 66 11.91 -8.55 9.78
CA HIS A 66 11.91 -9.08 11.13
C HIS A 66 13.25 -8.90 11.84
N ARG A 67 14.36 -9.23 11.18
CA ARG A 67 15.71 -9.01 11.73
C ARG A 67 15.98 -7.53 12.05
N LEU A 68 15.54 -6.61 11.20
CA LEU A 68 15.69 -5.18 11.45
C LEU A 68 14.90 -4.72 12.67
N ILE A 69 13.69 -5.26 12.87
CA ILE A 69 12.88 -4.98 14.07
C ILE A 69 13.59 -5.53 15.31
N ASP A 70 14.07 -6.78 15.25
CA ASP A 70 14.74 -7.45 16.38
C ASP A 70 16.00 -6.71 16.84
N HIS A 71 16.79 -6.20 15.88
CA HIS A 71 18.02 -5.46 16.13
C HIS A 71 17.81 -3.96 16.40
N SER A 72 16.59 -3.45 16.32
CA SER A 72 16.31 -2.05 16.61
C SER A 72 16.46 -1.74 18.11
N PHE A 73 16.74 -0.49 18.44
CA PHE A 73 16.81 0.02 19.82
C PHE A 73 15.42 0.23 20.46
N LEU A 74 14.36 -0.32 19.86
CA LEU A 74 13.02 -0.25 20.40
C LEU A 74 12.90 -1.16 21.63
N ARG A 75 11.98 -0.81 22.54
CA ARG A 75 11.54 -1.72 23.59
C ARG A 75 10.77 -2.89 22.96
N GLU A 76 10.72 -4.03 23.64
CA GLU A 76 10.06 -5.23 23.13
C GLU A 76 8.58 -5.01 22.79
N ASP A 77 7.84 -4.28 23.63
CA ASP A 77 6.44 -3.91 23.36
C ASP A 77 6.27 -3.13 22.05
N MET A 78 7.24 -2.25 21.75
CA MET A 78 7.25 -1.46 20.51
C MET A 78 7.70 -2.28 19.30
N LYS A 79 8.62 -3.24 19.47
CA LYS A 79 9.00 -4.18 18.41
C LYS A 79 7.80 -5.03 17.99
N ASP A 80 7.03 -5.53 18.96
CA ASP A 80 5.82 -6.31 18.70
C ASP A 80 4.76 -5.47 17.97
N ALA A 81 4.51 -4.25 18.45
CA ALA A 81 3.60 -3.32 17.79
C ALA A 81 4.03 -3.01 16.34
N TYR A 82 5.33 -2.82 16.10
CA TYR A 82 5.86 -2.55 14.78
C TYR A 82 5.73 -3.76 13.85
N ARG A 83 6.01 -4.97 14.36
CA ARG A 83 5.82 -6.23 13.61
C ARG A 83 4.36 -6.42 13.22
N LYS A 84 3.44 -6.16 14.15
CA LYS A 84 2.00 -6.20 13.87
C LYS A 84 1.62 -5.20 12.78
N CYS A 85 2.05 -3.94 12.87
CA CYS A 85 1.83 -2.94 11.83
C CYS A 85 2.37 -3.38 10.45
N TYR A 86 3.54 -4.02 10.42
CA TYR A 86 4.12 -4.54 9.18
C TYR A 86 3.26 -5.65 8.56
N LEU A 87 2.87 -6.65 9.36
CA LEU A 87 2.05 -7.77 8.90
C LEU A 87 0.65 -7.31 8.48
N GLU A 88 0.05 -6.34 9.17
CA GLU A 88 -1.22 -5.73 8.77
C GLU A 88 -1.12 -5.06 7.39
N ARG A 89 -0.08 -4.26 7.16
CA ARG A 89 0.16 -3.63 5.85
C ARG A 89 0.42 -4.65 4.75
N LEU A 90 1.15 -5.71 5.05
CA LEU A 90 1.39 -6.81 4.11
C LEU A 90 0.10 -7.54 3.74
N MET A 91 -0.78 -7.78 4.72
CA MET A 91 -2.11 -8.35 4.51
C MET A 91 -2.97 -7.43 3.63
N MET A 92 -3.01 -6.13 3.94
CA MET A 92 -3.77 -5.14 3.15
C MET A 92 -3.30 -5.09 1.70
N LEU A 93 -1.98 -5.07 1.46
CA LEU A 93 -1.40 -5.04 0.11
C LEU A 93 -1.69 -6.33 -0.68
N ASN A 94 -1.91 -7.46 0.00
CA ASN A 94 -2.24 -8.72 -0.63
C ASN A 94 -3.75 -8.91 -0.88
N TYR A 95 -4.59 -8.06 -0.29
CA TYR A 95 -6.03 -8.09 -0.53
C TYR A 95 -6.38 -7.48 -1.89
N SER A 96 -7.36 -8.06 -2.58
CA SER A 96 -7.99 -7.50 -3.78
C SER A 96 -9.47 -7.83 -3.76
N PHE A 97 -10.30 -6.80 -3.72
CA PHE A 97 -11.75 -6.96 -3.89
C PHE A 97 -12.08 -7.38 -5.33
N ALA A 98 -11.32 -6.88 -6.31
CA ALA A 98 -11.53 -7.16 -7.72
C ALA A 98 -10.91 -8.51 -8.19
N GLY A 99 -10.35 -9.31 -7.28
CA GLY A 99 -9.71 -10.60 -7.59
C GLY A 99 -8.41 -10.50 -8.41
N ARG A 100 -7.78 -9.33 -8.50
CA ARG A 100 -6.56 -9.09 -9.30
C ARG A 100 -5.27 -9.51 -8.59
N SER A 101 -5.35 -9.86 -7.31
CA SER A 101 -4.20 -10.29 -6.51
C SER A 101 -3.81 -11.75 -6.76
N GLU A 102 -4.66 -12.55 -7.42
CA GLU A 102 -4.35 -13.94 -7.75
C GLU A 102 -3.40 -14.03 -8.96
N PRO A 103 -2.41 -14.93 -8.93
CA PRO A 103 -1.47 -15.13 -10.03
C PRO A 103 -2.08 -15.76 -11.29
#